data_AF-A0A537TNP2-F1
#
_entry.id   AF-A0A537TNP2-F1
#
_cell.length_a   1.000
_cell.length_b   1.000
_cell.length_c   1.000
_cell.angle_alpha   90.00
_cell.angle_beta   90.00
_cell.angle_gamma   90.00
#
_symmetry.space_group_name_H-M   'P 1'
#
loop_
_entity.id
_entity.type
_entity.pdbx_description
1 polymer ?
#
loop_
_entity_poly.entity_id
_entity_poly.type
_entity_poly.pdbx_seq_one_letter_code
_entity_poly.pdbx_strand_id
1 'polypeptide(L)' 'RRAAIYADRVLRGTKPSELAVQLPVKTRLTINLRTAKALGLNVPSSFLLRADEVID' A
#
# COMPACT_ATOMS: atom_id res chain seq x y z
N ARG A 1 -4.62 4.61 7.77
CA ARG A 1 -5.19 5.20 9.01
C ARG A 1 -4.56 4.67 10.31
N ARG A 2 -3.25 4.31 10.34
CA ARG A 2 -2.58 3.86 11.59
C ARG A 2 -1.70 4.94 12.23
N ALA A 3 -1.19 5.89 11.44
CA ALA A 3 -0.41 7.03 11.93
C ALA A 3 -1.14 7.88 12.98
N ALA A 4 -2.45 8.10 12.81
CA ALA A 4 -3.26 8.85 13.78
C ALA A 4 -3.32 8.19 15.17
N ILE A 5 -3.29 6.86 15.23
CA ILE A 5 -3.30 6.11 16.50
C ILE A 5 -1.93 6.23 17.19
N TYR A 6 -0.85 6.23 16.42
CA TYR A 6 0.50 6.45 16.96
C TYR A 6 0.64 7.88 17.49
N ALA A 7 0.13 8.86 16.75
CA ALA A 7 0.12 10.25 17.18
C ALA A 7 -0.67 10.45 18.48
N ASP A 8 -1.88 9.87 18.62
CA ASP A 8 -2.66 9.95 19.87
C ASP A 8 -1.90 9.34 21.07
N ARG A 9 -1.19 8.21 20.89
CA ARG A 9 -0.40 7.59 21.97
C ARG A 9 0.80 8.43 22.40
N VAL A 10 1.51 9.03 21.45
CA VAL A 10 2.63 9.95 21.73
C VAL A 10 2.12 11.20 22.47
N LEU A 11 1.01 11.79 22.02
CA LEU A 11 0.41 12.96 22.66
C LEU A 11 -0.09 12.69 24.08
N ARG A 12 -0.45 11.44 24.41
CA ARG A 12 -0.78 10.99 25.77
C ARG A 12 0.44 10.67 26.64
N GLY A 13 1.66 10.93 26.16
CA GLY A 13 2.90 10.76 26.92
C GLY A 13 3.58 9.40 26.77
N THR A 14 3.13 8.55 25.84
CA THR A 14 3.85 7.30 25.54
C THR A 14 5.18 7.65 24.86
N LYS A 15 6.29 7.15 25.40
CA LYS A 15 7.61 7.41 24.80
C LYS A 15 7.67 6.74 23.42
N PRO A 16 8.10 7.46 22.36
CA PRO A 16 8.22 6.89 21.03
C PRO A 16 9.10 5.64 20.96
N SER A 17 10.10 5.52 21.85
CA SER A 17 10.99 4.36 21.98
C SER A 17 10.30 3.08 22.44
N GLU A 18 9.11 3.18 23.04
CA GLU A 18 8.31 2.04 23.53
C GLU A 18 7.22 1.63 22.52
N LEU A 19 7.02 2.42 21.45
CA LEU A 19 6.07 2.09 20.39
C LEU A 19 6.71 1.13 19.39
N ALA A 20 6.12 -0.06 19.25
CA ALA A 20 6.56 -1.04 18.25
C ALA A 20 6.48 -0.46 16.82
N VAL A 21 7.47 -0.74 15.98
CA VAL A 21 7.43 -0.36 14.56
C VAL A 21 6.34 -1.17 13.85
N GLN A 22 5.42 -0.49 13.17
CA GLN A 22 4.40 -1.17 12.36
C GLN A 22 4.90 -1.40 10.95
N LEU A 23 5.22 -2.65 10.63
CA LEU A 23 5.44 -3.08 9.25
C LEU A 23 4.07 -3.22 8.53
N PRO A 24 3.96 -2.78 7.27
CA PRO A 24 2.78 -3.06 6.47
C PRO A 24 2.66 -4.57 6.26
N VAL A 25 1.61 -5.17 6.81
CA VAL A 25 1.39 -6.63 6.76
C VAL A 25 0.67 -7.05 5.46
N LYS A 26 0.05 -6.09 4.76
CA LYS A 26 -0.64 -6.32 3.49
C LYS A 26 -0.28 -5.24 2.49
N THR A 27 0.22 -5.66 1.35
CA THR A 27 0.40 -4.84 0.15
C THR A 27 -0.72 -5.16 -0.84
N ARG A 28 -1.09 -4.19 -1.69
CA ARG A 28 -2.05 -4.40 -2.78
C ARG A 28 -1.35 -4.21 -4.12
N LEU A 29 -1.63 -5.08 -5.07
CA LEU A 29 -1.18 -4.97 -6.46
C LEU A 29 -2.32 -4.36 -7.30
N THR A 30 -2.16 -3.09 -7.67
CA THR A 30 -3.10 -2.38 -8.56
C THR A 30 -2.44 -2.13 -9.92
N ILE A 31 -3.12 -2.49 -11.00
CA ILE A 31 -2.61 -2.35 -12.37
C ILE A 31 -3.46 -1.36 -13.17
N ASN A 32 -2.84 -0.32 -13.74
CA ASN A 32 -3.49 0.60 -14.65
C ASN A 32 -3.20 0.22 -16.11
N LEU A 33 -4.18 -0.42 -16.76
CA LEU A 33 -4.07 -0.90 -18.13
C LEU A 33 -4.05 0.24 -19.14
N ARG A 34 -4.78 1.34 -18.90
CA ARG A 34 -4.76 2.52 -19.78
C ARG A 34 -3.38 3.11 -19.88
N THR A 35 -2.73 3.32 -18.74
CA THR A 35 -1.38 3.85 -18.67
C THR A 35 -0.37 2.86 -19.25
N ALA A 36 -0.52 1.56 -18.96
CA ALA A 36 0.36 0.55 -19.54
C ALA A 36 0.30 0.54 -21.08
N LYS A 37 -0.92 0.58 -21.66
CA LYS A 37 -1.12 0.70 -23.11
C LYS A 37 -0.51 1.99 -23.67
N ALA A 38 -0.73 3.12 -23.01
CA ALA A 38 -0.19 4.42 -23.43
C ALA A 38 1.35 4.47 -23.41
N LEU A 39 1.98 3.74 -22.48
CA LEU A 39 3.44 3.60 -22.37
C LEU A 39 4.00 2.46 -23.23
N GLY A 40 3.17 1.74 -24.00
CA GLY A 40 3.60 0.58 -24.79
C GLY A 40 4.05 -0.61 -23.96
N LEU A 41 3.68 -0.66 -22.67
CA LEU A 41 4.01 -1.75 -21.76
C LEU A 41 2.98 -2.87 -21.89
N ASN A 42 3.47 -4.07 -22.24
CA ASN A 42 2.63 -5.27 -22.24
C ASN A 42 2.61 -5.88 -20.82
N VAL A 43 1.44 -5.89 -20.18
CA VAL A 43 1.29 -6.48 -18.84
C VAL A 43 0.98 -7.97 -18.97
N PRO A 44 1.84 -8.87 -18.43
CA PRO A 44 1.59 -10.30 -18.51
C PRO A 44 0.31 -10.72 -17.77
N SER A 45 -0.41 -11.71 -18.31
CA SER A 45 -1.64 -12.24 -17.69
C SER A 45 -1.41 -12.77 -16.26
N SER A 46 -0.22 -13.27 -15.95
CA SER A 46 0.17 -13.69 -14.60
C SER A 46 0.11 -12.57 -13.56
N PHE A 47 0.35 -11.32 -13.96
CA PHE A 47 0.23 -10.16 -13.09
C PHE A 47 -1.23 -9.73 -12.93
N LEU A 48 -2.03 -9.78 -14.01
CA LEU A 48 -3.46 -9.46 -13.98
C LEU A 48 -4.22 -10.43 -13.07
N LEU A 49 -3.89 -11.72 -13.12
CA LEU A 49 -4.50 -12.75 -12.28
C LEU A 49 -4.19 -12.59 -10.78
N ARG A 50 -3.13 -11.84 -10.44
CA ARG A 50 -2.71 -11.59 -9.06
C ARG A 50 -3.03 -10.17 -8.59
N ALA A 51 -3.54 -9.32 -9.47
CA ALA A 51 -3.89 -7.96 -9.14
C ALA A 51 -5.12 -7.95 -8.24
N ASP A 52 -5.03 -7.20 -7.15
CA ASP A 52 -6.18 -6.93 -6.28
C ASP A 52 -7.18 -5.98 -6.99
N GLU A 53 -6.68 -5.16 -7.91
CA GLU A 53 -7.48 -4.18 -8.64
C GLU A 53 -6.86 -3.88 -10.02
N VAL A 54 -7.72 -3.75 -11.03
CA VAL A 54 -7.35 -3.36 -12.39
C VAL A 54 -8.17 -2.14 -12.81
N ILE A 55 -7.48 -1.12 -13.31
CA ILE A 55 -8.06 0.14 -13.76
C ILE A 55 -7.86 0.24 -15.29
N ASP A 56 -8.92 0.50 -16.05
CA ASP A 56 -8.90 0.62 -17.53
C ASP A 56 -9.50 1.95 -18.03
#